data_AF-A0A2E8EBY0-F1
#
_entry.id   AF-A0A2E8EBY0-F1
#
_cell.length_a   1.000
_cell.length_b   1.000
_cell.length_c   1.000
_cell.angle_alpha   90.00
_cell.angle_beta   90.00
_cell.angle_gamma   90.00
#
_symmetry.space_group_name_H-M   'P 1'
#
loop_
_entity.id
_entity.type
_entity.pdbx_description
1 polymer ?
#
loop_
_entity_poly.entity_id
_entity_poly.type
_entity_poly.pdbx_seq_one_letter_code
_entity_poly.pdbx_strand_id
1 'polypeptide(L)'
;MSRHGFRGIRQRTPDAPDAGLEGVAKLQVARSTVPAVTHVDYSARVQTVDAIRHGRYHRLLAAFERHTGCPVLINTSFNVRGEPIVCEPAEAYRCFMATNMDVLVLERCVLLKRDQPHAPDHTTDEYLAEFALD
;
A
#
# COMPACT_ATOMS: atom_id res chain seq x y z
N MET A 1 -29.02 -10.42 -1.79
CA MET A 1 -27.75 -10.56 -2.53
C MET A 1 -26.62 -10.78 -1.52
N SER A 2 -25.85 -11.85 -1.71
CA SER A 2 -25.10 -12.58 -0.67
C SER A 2 -24.02 -11.76 0.03
N ARG A 3 -24.08 -11.76 1.36
CA ARG A 3 -22.98 -11.36 2.25
C ARG A 3 -21.84 -12.37 2.10
N HIS A 4 -20.90 -12.15 1.19
CA HIS A 4 -19.60 -12.82 1.27
C HIS A 4 -18.85 -12.17 2.43
N GLY A 5 -19.08 -12.71 3.63
CA GLY A 5 -18.24 -12.39 4.77
C GLY A 5 -16.81 -12.81 4.46
N PHE A 6 -15.86 -11.91 4.75
CA PHE A 6 -14.40 -12.07 4.69
C PHE A 6 -13.89 -13.17 5.65
N ARG A 7 -14.49 -14.36 5.63
CA ARG A 7 -14.24 -15.45 6.56
C ARG A 7 -13.13 -16.32 5.97
N GLY A 8 -11.88 -15.87 6.09
CA GLY A 8 -10.73 -16.70 5.68
C GLY A 8 -9.37 -16.01 5.64
N ILE A 9 -9.32 -14.68 5.56
CA ILE A 9 -8.07 -13.99 5.16
C ILE A 9 -7.15 -13.66 6.34
N ARG A 10 -7.65 -13.72 7.58
CA ARG A 10 -6.84 -13.55 8.80
C ARG A 10 -6.87 -14.81 9.63
N GLN A 11 -6.05 -15.78 9.25
CA GLN A 11 -5.69 -16.85 10.17
C GLN A 11 -4.34 -16.50 10.81
N ARG A 12 -4.27 -16.66 12.14
CA ARG A 12 -3.00 -16.61 12.85
C ARG A 12 -2.16 -17.78 12.37
N THR A 13 -0.88 -17.54 12.12
CA THR A 13 0.06 -18.66 11.95
C THR A 13 0.21 -19.35 13.31
N PRO A 14 0.00 -20.67 13.43
CA PRO A 14 0.03 -21.36 14.72
C PRO A 14 1.36 -21.22 15.49
N ASP A 15 2.46 -21.01 14.78
CA ASP A 15 3.82 -21.16 15.32
C ASP A 15 4.72 -19.93 15.13
N ALA A 16 4.23 -18.69 15.24
CA ALA A 16 5.11 -17.52 15.17
C ALA A 16 5.90 -17.34 16.49
N PRO A 17 7.18 -17.79 16.60
CA PRO A 17 7.87 -17.77 17.87
C PRO A 17 8.62 -16.44 18.00
N ASP A 18 8.18 -15.59 18.92
CA ASP A 18 8.92 -14.38 19.28
C ASP A 18 10.13 -14.67 20.20
N ALA A 19 10.34 -15.94 20.55
CA ALA A 19 11.33 -16.37 21.54
C ALA A 19 12.76 -15.94 21.12
N GLY A 20 13.31 -14.97 21.84
CA GLY A 20 14.67 -14.47 21.63
C GLY A 20 14.82 -13.35 20.58
N LEU A 21 13.72 -12.85 19.99
CA LEU A 21 13.77 -11.73 19.04
C LEU A 21 13.54 -10.38 19.73
N GLU A 22 14.35 -9.37 19.40
CA GLU A 22 14.27 -8.02 19.96
C GLU A 22 14.14 -6.95 18.87
N GLY A 23 13.51 -5.82 19.22
CA GLY A 23 13.39 -4.65 18.35
C GLY A 23 12.81 -4.95 16.95
N VAL A 24 13.47 -4.45 15.92
CA VAL A 24 13.09 -4.57 14.50
C VAL A 24 13.04 -6.02 14.02
N ALA A 25 13.79 -6.94 14.66
CA ALA A 25 13.81 -8.35 14.28
C ALA A 25 12.43 -9.02 14.43
N LYS A 26 11.59 -8.53 15.35
CA LYS A 26 10.22 -9.01 15.51
C LYS A 26 9.37 -8.79 14.26
N LEU A 27 9.64 -7.75 13.46
CA LEU A 27 8.85 -7.42 12.26
C LEU A 27 8.98 -8.46 11.14
N GLN A 28 10.03 -9.29 11.16
CA GLN A 28 10.29 -10.29 10.14
C GLN A 28 9.52 -11.60 10.34
N VAL A 29 8.85 -11.77 11.48
CA VAL A 29 8.08 -12.98 11.78
C VAL A 29 6.68 -12.91 11.16
N ALA A 30 6.36 -13.88 10.29
CA ALA A 30 5.05 -14.01 9.67
C ALA A 30 3.99 -14.49 10.68
N ARG A 31 3.18 -13.56 11.18
CA ARG A 31 2.14 -13.81 12.21
C ARG A 31 0.75 -14.13 11.65
N SER A 32 0.55 -13.95 10.35
CA SER A 32 -0.70 -14.27 9.68
C SER A 32 -0.48 -14.57 8.19
N THR A 33 -1.55 -15.00 7.55
CA THR A 33 -1.65 -15.14 6.08
C THR A 33 -1.51 -13.81 5.31
N VAL A 34 -1.56 -12.64 5.99
CA VAL A 34 -1.32 -11.32 5.38
C VAL A 34 -0.36 -10.51 6.27
N PRO A 35 0.94 -10.87 6.28
CA PRO A 35 1.90 -10.33 7.24
C PRO A 35 2.16 -8.83 7.06
N ALA A 36 2.11 -8.33 5.82
CA ALA A 36 2.44 -6.94 5.49
C ALA A 36 1.54 -5.88 6.16
N VAL A 37 0.37 -6.28 6.67
CA VAL A 37 -0.54 -5.38 7.41
C VAL A 37 -0.69 -5.77 8.88
N THR A 38 -0.08 -6.88 9.33
CA THR A 38 -0.27 -7.44 10.68
C THR A 38 0.79 -6.88 11.63
N HIS A 39 0.34 -6.23 12.70
CA HIS A 39 1.23 -5.70 13.74
C HIS A 39 1.76 -6.82 14.64
N VAL A 40 2.80 -6.53 15.41
CA VAL A 40 3.41 -7.47 16.37
C VAL A 40 2.39 -7.97 17.41
N ASP A 41 1.41 -7.14 17.76
CA ASP A 41 0.31 -7.48 18.67
C ASP A 41 -0.86 -8.23 17.98
N TYR A 42 -0.68 -8.68 16.74
CA TYR A 42 -1.67 -9.36 15.89
C TYR A 42 -2.85 -8.47 15.46
N SER A 43 -2.84 -7.17 15.77
CA SER A 43 -3.85 -6.22 15.31
C SER A 43 -3.56 -5.74 13.89
N ALA A 44 -4.56 -5.14 13.25
CA ALA A 44 -4.36 -4.43 11.99
C ALA A 44 -5.56 -3.54 11.66
N ARG A 45 -5.28 -2.35 11.12
CA ARG A 45 -6.28 -1.32 10.79
C ARG A 45 -6.98 -1.69 9.48
N VAL A 46 -8.28 -1.96 9.56
CA VAL A 46 -9.08 -2.41 8.40
C VAL A 46 -9.94 -1.26 7.88
N GLN A 47 -9.93 -1.08 6.56
CA GLN A 47 -10.92 -0.30 5.84
C GLN A 47 -11.73 -1.24 4.95
N THR A 48 -13.05 -1.20 5.07
CA THR A 48 -13.95 -1.94 4.18
C THR A 48 -14.34 -1.08 2.98
N VAL A 49 -14.40 -1.69 1.81
CA VAL A 49 -14.76 -1.03 0.55
C VAL A 49 -16.02 -1.71 0.02
N ASP A 50 -17.12 -0.96 -0.08
CA ASP A 50 -18.37 -1.49 -0.61
C ASP A 50 -18.60 -1.08 -2.07
N ALA A 51 -19.29 -1.95 -2.81
CA ALA A 51 -19.55 -1.75 -4.23
C ALA A 51 -20.47 -0.56 -4.54
N ILE A 52 -21.31 -0.13 -3.60
CA ILE A 52 -22.29 0.94 -3.81
C ILE A 52 -21.61 2.31 -3.70
N ARG A 53 -20.83 2.54 -2.63
CA ARG A 53 -20.13 3.81 -2.38
C ARG A 53 -18.82 3.92 -3.16
N HIS A 54 -18.11 2.80 -3.37
CA HIS A 54 -16.76 2.78 -3.92
C HIS A 54 -16.61 1.77 -5.06
N GLY A 55 -17.54 1.78 -6.02
CA GLY A 55 -17.62 0.75 -7.07
C GLY A 55 -16.35 0.53 -7.88
N ARG A 56 -15.57 1.58 -8.19
CA ARG A 56 -14.27 1.43 -8.89
C ARG A 56 -13.25 0.68 -8.04
N TYR A 57 -13.14 1.05 -6.76
CA TYR A 57 -12.16 0.45 -5.87
C TYR A 57 -12.55 -0.99 -5.51
N HIS A 58 -13.84 -1.26 -5.34
CA HIS A 58 -14.35 -2.62 -5.18
C HIS A 58 -14.02 -3.52 -6.39
N ARG A 59 -14.16 -3.01 -7.62
CA ARG A 59 -13.78 -3.78 -8.83
C ARG A 59 -12.28 -4.05 -8.90
N LEU A 60 -11.45 -3.09 -8.46
CA LEU A 60 -10.00 -3.27 -8.36
C LEU A 60 -9.67 -4.40 -7.37
N LEU A 61 -10.23 -4.37 -6.16
CA LEU A 61 -10.03 -5.42 -5.15
C LEU A 61 -10.46 -6.79 -5.67
N ALA A 62 -11.63 -6.89 -6.31
CA ALA A 62 -12.11 -8.15 -6.88
C ALA A 62 -11.21 -8.66 -8.02
N ALA A 63 -10.64 -7.77 -8.83
CA ALA A 63 -9.67 -8.15 -9.85
C ALA A 63 -8.35 -8.64 -9.22
N PHE A 64 -7.84 -7.91 -8.24
CA PHE A 64 -6.65 -8.28 -7.49
C PHE A 64 -6.80 -9.65 -6.81
N GLU A 65 -7.95 -9.93 -6.18
CA GLU A 65 -8.27 -11.24 -5.61
C GLU A 65 -8.25 -12.35 -6.67
N ARG A 66 -8.88 -12.14 -7.83
CA ARG A 66 -8.87 -13.15 -8.91
C ARG A 66 -7.46 -13.46 -9.42
N HIS A 67 -6.55 -12.48 -9.40
CA HIS A 67 -5.18 -12.66 -9.87
C HIS A 67 -4.23 -13.22 -8.82
N THR A 68 -4.45 -12.91 -7.53
CA THR A 68 -3.48 -13.21 -6.47
C THR A 68 -3.99 -14.19 -5.41
N GLY A 69 -5.31 -14.44 -5.37
CA GLY A 69 -5.97 -15.13 -4.26
C GLY A 69 -6.07 -14.29 -2.98
N CYS A 70 -5.55 -13.05 -2.97
CA CYS A 70 -5.58 -12.15 -1.82
C CYS A 70 -6.57 -11.01 -2.07
N PRO A 71 -7.64 -10.86 -1.27
CA PRO A 71 -8.63 -9.79 -1.43
C PRO A 71 -8.30 -8.51 -0.63
N VAL A 72 -7.04 -8.28 -0.30
CA VAL A 72 -6.59 -7.14 0.54
C VAL A 72 -5.47 -6.39 -0.17
N LEU A 73 -5.60 -5.06 -0.20
CA LEU A 73 -4.55 -4.14 -0.64
C LEU A 73 -4.07 -3.29 0.53
N ILE A 74 -2.80 -2.92 0.52
CA ILE A 74 -2.26 -1.92 1.43
C ILE A 74 -2.72 -0.55 0.93
N ASN A 75 -3.35 0.21 1.82
CA ASN A 75 -3.74 1.60 1.56
C ASN A 75 -2.90 2.52 2.45
N THR A 76 -2.00 3.29 1.84
CA THR A 76 -1.16 4.28 2.53
C THR A 76 -1.46 5.67 1.94
N SER A 77 -1.12 6.72 2.67
CA SER A 77 -1.20 8.08 2.15
C SER A 77 -0.34 8.21 0.89
N PHE A 78 -0.89 8.89 -0.11
CA PHE A 78 -0.14 9.23 -1.31
C PHE A 78 0.59 10.55 -1.08
N ASN A 79 1.80 10.43 -0.53
CA ASN A 79 2.75 11.50 -0.25
C ASN A 79 4.13 10.91 0.06
N VAL A 80 5.14 11.76 0.15
CA VAL A 80 6.40 11.43 0.84
C VAL A 80 6.40 11.97 2.27
N ARG A 81 7.37 11.51 3.08
CA ARG A 81 7.51 11.98 4.47
C ARG A 81 7.76 13.49 4.48
N GLY A 82 6.93 14.22 5.23
CA GLY A 82 7.00 15.69 5.34
C GLY A 82 6.10 16.45 4.36
N GLU A 83 5.51 15.78 3.36
CA GLU A 83 4.59 16.39 2.39
C GLU A 83 3.12 16.18 2.79
N PRO A 84 2.22 17.15 2.54
CA PRO A 84 0.77 16.93 2.59
C PRO A 84 0.30 15.83 1.65
N ILE A 85 -0.89 15.28 1.89
CA ILE A 85 -1.51 14.35 0.93
C ILE A 85 -1.81 15.11 -0.37
N VAL A 86 -1.43 14.51 -1.49
CA VAL A 86 -1.69 15.01 -2.84
C VAL A 86 -3.17 15.37 -3.03
N CYS A 87 -3.42 16.57 -3.55
CA CYS A 87 -4.75 17.07 -3.89
C CYS A 87 -4.90 17.39 -5.38
N GLU A 88 -3.80 17.58 -6.11
CA GLU A 88 -3.80 17.94 -7.53
C GLU A 88 -3.10 16.91 -8.43
N PRO A 89 -3.53 16.75 -9.71
CA PRO A 89 -2.85 15.85 -10.65
C PRO A 89 -1.36 16.14 -10.85
N ALA A 90 -0.97 17.42 -10.81
CA ALA A 90 0.42 17.83 -10.94
C ALA A 90 1.27 17.40 -9.71
N GLU A 91 0.70 17.47 -8.52
CA GLU A 91 1.33 16.97 -7.29
C GLU A 91 1.48 15.45 -7.33
N ALA A 92 0.43 14.73 -7.75
CA ALA A 92 0.48 13.28 -7.93
C ALA A 92 1.62 12.86 -8.87
N TYR A 93 1.76 13.58 -10.00
CA TYR A 93 2.80 13.30 -10.97
C TYR A 93 4.20 13.59 -10.42
N ARG A 94 4.40 14.70 -9.69
CA ARG A 94 5.69 15.00 -9.05
C ARG A 94 6.07 13.96 -8.01
N CYS A 95 5.14 13.62 -7.10
CA CYS A 95 5.36 12.59 -6.07
C CYS A 95 5.66 11.23 -6.72
N PHE A 96 4.92 10.86 -7.76
CA PHE A 96 5.17 9.66 -8.56
C PHE A 96 6.56 9.68 -9.21
N MET A 97 7.00 10.80 -9.78
CA MET A 97 8.30 10.93 -10.41
C MET A 97 9.46 10.96 -9.40
N ALA A 98 9.24 11.40 -8.17
CA ALA A 98 10.28 11.45 -7.14
C ALA A 98 10.44 10.17 -6.30
N THR A 99 9.47 9.27 -6.35
CA THR A 99 9.46 8.01 -5.58
C THR A 99 9.77 6.78 -6.45
N ASN A 100 9.92 5.63 -5.79
CA ASN A 100 10.14 4.32 -6.43
C ASN A 100 8.83 3.63 -6.87
N MET A 101 7.77 4.41 -7.13
CA MET A 101 6.51 3.87 -7.65
C MET A 101 6.65 3.47 -9.12
N ASP A 102 6.13 2.30 -9.47
CA ASP A 102 6.20 1.79 -10.86
C ASP A 102 5.11 2.37 -11.77
N VAL A 103 3.91 2.58 -11.22
CA VAL A 103 2.71 2.94 -11.97
C VAL A 103 1.89 3.99 -11.23
N LEU A 104 1.45 5.02 -11.93
CA LEU A 104 0.46 6.00 -11.46
C LEU A 104 -0.83 5.85 -12.25
N VAL A 105 -1.94 5.65 -11.54
CA VAL A 105 -3.29 5.65 -12.13
C VAL A 105 -4.03 6.91 -11.69
N LEU A 106 -4.24 7.83 -12.63
CA LEU A 106 -5.03 9.05 -12.42
C LEU A 106 -6.28 8.99 -13.27
N GLU A 107 -7.42 8.78 -12.62
CA GLU A 107 -8.70 8.61 -13.30
C GLU A 107 -8.66 7.54 -14.41
N ARG A 108 -8.68 7.95 -15.68
CA ARG A 108 -8.65 7.05 -16.85
C ARG A 108 -7.27 7.00 -17.52
N CYS A 109 -6.27 7.61 -16.89
CA CYS A 109 -4.90 7.66 -17.36
C CYS A 109 -4.05 6.68 -16.55
N VAL A 110 -3.22 5.91 -17.24
CA VAL A 110 -2.23 5.02 -16.64
C VAL A 110 -0.87 5.47 -17.13
N LEU A 111 0.01 5.83 -16.20
CA LEU A 111 1.37 6.27 -16.48
C LEU A 111 2.33 5.22 -15.93
N LEU A 112 3.18 4.68 -16.80
CA LEU A 112 4.26 3.79 -16.41
C LEU A 112 5.53 4.61 -16.24
N LYS A 113 6.24 4.43 -15.12
CA LYS A 113 7.42 5.22 -14.78
C LYS A 113 8.48 5.15 -15.88
N ARG A 114 8.70 3.95 -16.41
CA ARG A 114 9.62 3.65 -17.51
C ARG A 114 9.32 4.35 -18.83
N ASP A 115 8.08 4.82 -19.02
CA ASP A 115 7.64 5.46 -20.27
C ASP A 115 7.64 7.01 -20.13
N GLN A 116 7.98 7.56 -18.95
CA GLN A 116 7.96 8.99 -18.71
C GLN A 116 9.28 9.66 -19.15
N PRO A 117 9.22 10.86 -19.77
CA PRO A 117 10.41 11.60 -20.16
C PRO A 117 11.21 12.03 -18.92
N HIS A 118 12.53 11.99 -19.01
CA HIS A 118 13.43 12.39 -17.92
C HIS A 118 13.21 11.63 -16.61
N ALA A 119 12.84 10.34 -16.63
CA ALA A 119 12.93 9.49 -15.43
C ALA A 119 14.36 9.63 -14.87
N PRO A 120 14.58 10.37 -13.77
CA PRO A 120 15.94 10.64 -13.34
C PRO A 120 16.55 9.32 -12.87
N ASP A 121 17.84 9.12 -13.12
CA ASP A 121 18.64 8.39 -12.15
C ASP A 121 18.47 9.14 -10.82
N HIS A 122 17.67 8.57 -9.93
CA HIS A 122 17.08 9.23 -8.78
C HIS A 122 18.08 10.03 -7.94
N THR A 123 17.76 11.28 -7.63
CA THR A 123 18.06 11.86 -6.33
C THR A 123 16.75 12.01 -5.58
N THR A 124 16.12 10.87 -5.25
CA THR A 124 15.04 10.81 -4.25
C THR A 124 15.46 11.57 -2.98
N ASP A 125 16.76 11.62 -2.68
CA ASP A 125 17.37 12.41 -1.63
C ASP A 125 17.17 13.93 -1.78
N GLU A 126 17.20 14.50 -2.99
CA GLU A 126 17.00 15.95 -3.20
C GLU A 126 15.53 16.35 -2.96
N TYR A 127 14.59 15.58 -3.50
CA TYR A 127 13.16 15.82 -3.26
C TYR A 127 12.79 15.57 -1.79
N LEU A 128 13.37 14.54 -1.14
CA LEU A 128 13.15 14.31 0.28
C LEU A 128 13.81 15.37 1.17
N ALA A 129 14.92 15.98 0.74
CA ALA A 129 15.60 17.04 1.47
C ALA A 129 14.75 18.31 1.58
N GLU A 130 13.89 18.59 0.59
CA GLU A 130 12.94 19.72 0.64
C GLU A 130 11.88 19.57 1.75
N PHE A 131 11.65 18.35 2.23
CA PHE A 131 10.64 18.03 3.24
C PHE A 131 11.22 17.37 4.51
N ALA A 132 12.54 17.48 4.71
CA ALA A 132 13.18 17.04 5.94
C ALA A 132 12.57 17.79 7.13
N LEU A 133 12.07 17.04 8.10
CA LEU A 133 11.59 17.59 9.38
C LEU A 133 12.80 17.77 10.30
N ASP A 134 12.88 18.92 10.98
CA ASP A 134 13.85 19.22 12.04
C ASP A 134 13.94 18.10 13.11
#